data_AF-A0A7S3UNU7-F1
#
_entry.id   AF-A0A7S3UNU7-F1
#
_cell.length_a   1.000
_cell.length_b   1.000
_cell.length_c   1.000
_cell.angle_alpha   90.00
_cell.angle_beta   90.00
_cell.angle_gamma   90.00
#
_symmetry.space_group_name_H-M   'P 1'
#
loop_
_entity.id
_entity.type
_entity.pdbx_description
1 polymer ?
#
loop_
_entity_poly.entity_id
_entity_poly.type
_entity_poly.pdbx_seq_one_letter_code
_entity_poly.pdbx_strand_id
1 'polypeptide(L)'
;MGECKLLGGAFAIAVQLVLFVTTLAVMYGRKRCGPERSWPVFLLDSSKQYMGAGYIHLLNLALAEKLKSMYSNSDPCNWYAVNLALDCTLGVFFTWQFLGLSHVILKMLKFKLSDFEVGRYDRSERYSQEDGQKAGGVAVAPYFKQLMVWFCVVTAMKLCMLALDSK
;
A
#
# COMPACT_ATOMS: atom_id res chain seq x y z
N MET A 1 -7.66 -10.07 34.72
CA MET A 1 -8.17 -9.52 33.45
C MET A 1 -7.08 -8.64 32.89
N GLY A 2 -6.43 -9.07 31.81
CA GLY A 2 -5.27 -8.35 31.27
C GLY A 2 -5.72 -7.08 30.56
N GLU A 3 -5.13 -5.94 30.92
CA GLU A 3 -5.33 -4.67 30.22
C GLU A 3 -4.95 -4.85 28.75
N CYS A 4 -5.87 -4.52 27.85
CA CYS A 4 -5.60 -4.65 26.43
C CYS A 4 -4.65 -3.54 25.97
N LYS A 5 -3.37 -3.90 25.83
CA LYS A 5 -2.33 -3.00 25.33
C LYS A 5 -2.34 -3.00 23.80
N LEU A 6 -2.87 -1.91 23.27
CA LEU A 6 -2.93 -1.65 21.83
C LEU A 6 -1.53 -1.53 21.19
N LEU A 7 -0.60 -0.90 21.92
CA LEU A 7 0.77 -0.64 21.51
C LEU A 7 1.73 -1.46 22.37
N GLY A 8 1.87 -2.73 22.04
CA GLY A 8 2.94 -3.57 22.59
C GLY A 8 2.47 -4.72 23.47
N GLY A 9 3.04 -5.89 23.17
CA GLY A 9 2.81 -7.15 23.85
C GLY A 9 3.31 -8.31 23.01
N ALA A 10 3.59 -9.46 23.63
CA ALA A 10 4.06 -10.65 22.94
C ALA A 10 3.09 -11.11 21.83
N PHE A 11 1.78 -10.93 22.04
CA PHE A 11 0.75 -11.27 21.06
C PHE A 11 0.82 -10.41 19.79
N ALA A 12 0.94 -9.08 19.92
CA ALA A 12 1.01 -8.19 18.76
C ALA A 12 2.26 -8.45 17.91
N ILE A 13 3.41 -8.66 18.58
CA ILE A 13 4.67 -9.03 17.93
C ILE A 13 4.54 -10.39 17.23
N ALA A 14 3.92 -11.37 17.89
CA ALA A 14 3.70 -12.69 17.29
C ALA A 14 2.84 -12.59 16.02
N VAL A 15 1.74 -11.83 16.05
CA VAL A 15 0.88 -11.63 14.87
C VAL A 15 1.64 -10.93 13.74
N GLN A 16 2.39 -9.87 14.05
CA GLN A 16 3.21 -9.16 13.05
C GLN A 16 4.27 -10.07 12.43
N LEU A 17 4.95 -10.90 13.22
CA LEU A 17 5.94 -11.87 12.72
C LEU A 17 5.28 -12.93 11.82
N VAL A 18 4.12 -13.47 12.20
CA VAL A 18 3.38 -14.43 11.37
C VAL A 18 2.99 -13.81 10.03
N LEU A 19 2.48 -12.57 10.02
CA LEU A 19 2.15 -11.87 8.78
C LEU A 19 3.38 -11.58 7.92
N PHE A 20 4.52 -11.26 8.53
CA PHE A 20 5.77 -11.04 7.81
C PHE A 20 6.30 -12.33 7.18
N VAL A 21 6.33 -13.43 7.93
CA VAL A 21 6.79 -14.75 7.45
C VAL A 21 5.88 -15.28 6.35
N THR A 22 4.56 -15.17 6.49
CA THR A 22 3.61 -15.58 5.44
C THR A 22 3.80 -14.75 4.18
N THR A 23 4.03 -13.45 4.29
CA THR A 23 4.35 -12.58 3.14
C THR A 23 5.62 -13.07 2.42
N LEU A 24 6.70 -13.34 3.15
CA LEU A 24 7.95 -13.88 2.59
C LEU A 24 7.73 -15.23 1.91
N ALA A 25 6.96 -16.13 2.52
CA ALA A 25 6.64 -17.45 1.97
C ALA A 25 5.87 -17.33 0.65
N VAL A 26 4.86 -16.45 0.59
CA VAL A 26 4.10 -16.18 -0.64
C VAL A 26 5.02 -15.59 -1.72
N MET A 27 5.88 -14.64 -1.37
CA MET A 27 6.82 -14.05 -2.32
C MET A 27 7.83 -15.06 -2.87
N TYR A 28 8.35 -15.93 -2.01
CA TYR A 28 9.21 -17.03 -2.42
C TYR A 28 8.47 -18.00 -3.35
N GLY A 29 7.23 -18.37 -3.02
CA GLY A 29 6.37 -19.19 -3.87
C GLY A 29 6.10 -18.53 -5.24
N ARG A 30 5.82 -17.22 -5.26
CA ARG A 30 5.64 -16.45 -6.50
C ARG A 30 6.90 -16.41 -7.34
N LYS A 31 8.10 -16.40 -6.73
CA LYS A 31 9.36 -16.43 -7.47
C LYS A 31 9.65 -17.81 -8.06
N ARG A 32 9.25 -18.89 -7.39
CA ARG A 32 9.49 -20.28 -7.82
C ARG A 32 8.48 -20.77 -8.87
N CYS A 33 7.20 -20.45 -8.70
CA CYS A 33 6.11 -20.98 -9.51
C CYS A 33 5.46 -19.93 -10.44
N GLY A 34 5.86 -18.67 -10.34
CA GLY A 34 5.34 -17.59 -11.16
C GLY A 34 6.12 -17.39 -12.45
N PRO A 35 5.67 -16.46 -13.32
CA PRO A 35 6.37 -16.10 -14.54
C PRO A 35 7.80 -15.63 -14.24
N GLU A 36 8.76 -15.98 -15.10
CA GLU A 36 10.16 -15.62 -14.96
C GLU A 36 10.36 -14.09 -15.07
N ARG A 37 10.30 -13.41 -13.92
CA ARG A 37 10.68 -11.99 -13.81
C ARG A 37 12.14 -11.87 -13.38
N SER A 38 12.87 -10.94 -13.99
CA SER A 38 14.23 -10.59 -13.59
C SER A 38 14.28 -10.19 -12.11
N TRP A 39 15.38 -10.52 -11.42
CA TRP A 39 15.58 -10.19 -10.00
C TRP A 39 15.30 -8.72 -9.65
N PRO A 40 15.77 -7.71 -10.40
CA PRO A 40 15.52 -6.33 -10.03
C PRO A 40 14.05 -5.92 -10.17
N VAL A 41 13.34 -6.42 -11.19
CA VAL A 41 11.90 -6.17 -11.36
C VAL A 41 11.12 -6.80 -10.21
N PHE A 42 11.47 -8.04 -9.86
CA PHE A 42 10.85 -8.74 -8.74
C PHE A 42 11.07 -7.99 -7.41
N LEU A 43 12.28 -7.49 -7.15
CA LEU A 43 12.57 -6.71 -5.94
C LEU A 43 11.82 -5.38 -5.90
N LEU A 44 11.66 -4.70 -7.04
CA LEU A 44 10.87 -3.48 -7.13
C LEU A 44 9.36 -3.72 -6.95
N ASP A 45 8.82 -4.85 -7.39
CA ASP A 45 7.41 -5.20 -7.11
C ASP A 45 7.22 -5.63 -5.66
N SER A 46 8.22 -6.30 -5.10
CA SER A 46 8.29 -6.70 -3.71
C SER A 46 8.32 -5.49 -2.78
N SER A 47 9.16 -4.50 -3.07
CA SER A 47 9.28 -3.30 -2.25
C SER A 47 7.99 -2.49 -2.18
N LYS A 48 7.17 -2.46 -3.26
CA LYS A 48 5.85 -1.78 -3.23
C LYS A 48 4.92 -2.36 -2.17
N GLN A 49 4.92 -3.68 -1.97
CA GLN A 49 4.08 -4.33 -0.97
C GLN A 49 4.47 -3.89 0.44
N TYR A 50 5.78 -3.90 0.75
CA TYR A 50 6.28 -3.44 2.05
C TYR A 50 6.02 -1.94 2.28
N MET A 51 6.29 -1.10 1.27
CA MET A 51 6.04 0.33 1.35
C MET A 51 4.55 0.64 1.55
N GLY A 52 3.66 -0.07 0.84
CA GLY A 52 2.22 0.09 0.97
C GLY A 52 1.71 -0.34 2.35
N ALA A 53 2.13 -1.51 2.84
CA ALA A 53 1.76 -2.01 4.16
C ALA A 53 2.28 -1.11 5.29
N GLY A 54 3.54 -0.67 5.20
CA GLY A 54 4.14 0.24 6.16
C GLY A 54 3.42 1.59 6.20
N TYR A 55 3.07 2.14 5.03
CA TYR A 55 2.36 3.42 4.95
C TYR A 55 0.97 3.37 5.57
N ILE A 56 0.18 2.33 5.25
CA ILE A 56 -1.15 2.12 5.86
C ILE A 56 -1.01 1.91 7.37
N HIS A 57 -0.01 1.13 7.81
CA HIS A 57 0.23 0.89 9.23
C HIS A 57 0.50 2.19 10.00
N LEU A 58 1.34 3.08 9.45
CA LEU A 58 1.62 4.39 10.05
C LEU A 58 0.37 5.27 10.13
N LEU A 59 -0.45 5.29 9.08
CA LEU A 59 -1.70 6.05 9.07
C LEU A 59 -2.72 5.48 10.07
N ASN A 60 -2.81 4.16 10.19
CA ASN A 60 -3.68 3.49 11.16
C ASN A 60 -3.25 3.80 12.60
N LEU A 61 -1.94 3.80 12.85
CA LEU A 61 -1.39 4.14 14.17
C LEU A 61 -1.68 5.60 14.52
N ALA A 62 -1.40 6.53 13.61
CA ALA A 62 -1.69 7.95 13.81
C ALA A 62 -3.18 8.21 14.07
N LEU A 63 -4.06 7.49 13.39
CA LEU A 63 -5.50 7.56 13.62
C LEU A 63 -5.87 7.00 15.00
N ALA A 64 -5.35 5.83 15.37
CA ALA A 64 -5.63 5.21 16.66
C ALA A 64 -5.23 6.12 17.85
N GLU A 65 -4.11 6.84 17.74
CA GLU A 65 -3.70 7.84 18.74
C GLU A 65 -4.70 9.00 18.84
N LYS A 66 -5.19 9.52 17.70
CA LYS A 66 -6.20 10.57 17.70
C LYS A 66 -7.53 10.12 18.29
N LEU A 67 -7.98 8.91 17.97
CA LEU A 67 -9.25 8.38 18.46
C LEU A 67 -9.23 8.08 19.95
N LYS A 68 -8.09 7.58 20.46
CA LYS A 68 -7.86 7.45 21.91
C LYS A 68 -8.04 8.79 22.64
N SER A 69 -7.66 9.91 22.03
CA SER A 69 -7.85 11.23 22.62
C SER A 69 -9.32 11.67 22.65
N MET A 70 -10.18 11.18 21.74
CA MET A 70 -11.59 11.57 21.69
C MET A 70 -12.47 10.70 22.59
N TYR A 71 -12.12 9.42 22.75
CA TYR A 71 -12.87 8.47 23.58
C TYR A 71 -12.05 8.03 24.80
N SER A 72 -11.97 8.89 25.82
CA SER A 72 -11.20 8.59 27.05
C SER A 72 -11.80 7.50 27.95
N ASN A 73 -13.06 7.12 27.73
CA ASN A 73 -13.83 6.22 28.61
C ASN A 73 -14.16 4.84 27.99
N SER A 74 -13.60 4.49 26.82
CA SER A 74 -13.91 3.23 26.13
C SER A 74 -12.67 2.35 25.89
N ASP A 75 -12.88 1.04 25.73
CA ASP A 75 -11.79 0.08 25.53
C ASP A 75 -11.01 0.38 24.23
N PRO A 76 -9.70 0.69 24.31
CA PRO A 76 -8.91 1.13 23.16
C PRO A 76 -8.76 0.04 22.09
N CYS A 77 -8.75 -1.23 22.50
CA CYS A 77 -8.68 -2.35 21.57
C CYS A 77 -9.98 -2.58 20.80
N ASN A 78 -11.12 -2.33 21.42
CA ASN A 78 -12.41 -2.45 20.75
C ASN A 78 -12.54 -1.39 19.66
N TRP A 79 -12.19 -0.15 19.97
CA TRP A 79 -12.20 0.94 18.99
C TRP A 79 -11.16 0.75 17.88
N TYR A 80 -9.97 0.25 18.18
CA TYR A 80 -9.02 -0.10 17.14
C TYR A 80 -9.55 -1.21 16.21
N ALA A 81 -10.18 -2.25 16.76
CA ALA A 81 -10.76 -3.33 15.97
C ALA A 81 -11.89 -2.83 15.05
N VAL A 82 -12.76 -1.95 15.56
CA VAL A 82 -13.82 -1.32 14.76
C VAL A 82 -13.23 -0.48 13.63
N ASN A 83 -12.22 0.36 13.92
CA ASN A 83 -11.55 1.16 12.91
C ASN A 83 -10.87 0.29 11.84
N LEU A 84 -10.20 -0.79 12.26
CA LEU A 84 -9.61 -1.75 11.34
C LEU A 84 -10.66 -2.44 10.48
N ALA A 85 -11.82 -2.80 11.04
CA ALA A 85 -12.92 -3.38 10.28
C ALA A 85 -13.53 -2.39 9.27
N LEU A 86 -13.66 -1.11 9.65
CA LEU A 86 -14.08 -0.05 8.74
C LEU A 86 -13.07 0.15 7.60
N ASP A 87 -11.77 0.16 7.92
CA ASP A 87 -10.68 0.20 6.93
C ASP A 87 -10.78 -0.94 5.91
N CYS A 88 -11.05 -2.17 6.38
CA CYS A 88 -11.17 -3.34 5.53
C CYS A 88 -12.47 -3.36 4.69
N THR A 89 -13.47 -2.54 5.02
CA THR A 89 -14.77 -2.51 4.33
C THR A 89 -14.95 -1.21 3.53
N LEU A 90 -15.24 -0.10 4.22
CA LEU A 90 -15.40 1.22 3.62
C LEU A 90 -14.09 1.72 3.01
N GLY A 91 -12.95 1.37 3.60
CA GLY A 91 -11.64 1.83 3.12
C GLY A 91 -11.30 1.21 1.77
N VAL A 92 -11.62 -0.08 1.58
CA VAL A 92 -11.50 -0.75 0.28
C VAL A 92 -12.42 -0.11 -0.75
N PHE A 93 -13.66 0.21 -0.38
CA PHE A 93 -14.60 0.90 -1.27
C PHE A 93 -14.06 2.27 -1.73
N PHE A 94 -13.62 3.13 -0.80
CA PHE A 94 -13.05 4.43 -1.14
C PHE A 94 -11.76 4.33 -1.96
N THR A 95 -10.89 3.38 -1.60
CA THR A 95 -9.64 3.13 -2.35
C THR A 95 -9.95 2.76 -3.80
N TRP A 96 -10.97 1.94 -4.04
CA TRP A 96 -11.40 1.57 -5.38
C TRP A 96 -11.90 2.79 -6.18
N GLN A 97 -12.74 3.64 -5.57
CA GLN A 97 -13.22 4.88 -6.20
C GLN A 97 -12.07 5.84 -6.54
N PHE A 98 -11.16 6.08 -5.60
CA PHE A 98 -10.03 6.98 -5.78
C PHE A 98 -9.01 6.46 -6.78
N LEU A 99 -8.82 5.14 -6.86
CA LEU A 99 -8.00 4.56 -7.91
C LEU A 99 -8.63 4.84 -9.29
N GLY A 100 -9.93 4.60 -9.46
CA GLY A 100 -10.65 4.93 -10.68
C GLY A 100 -10.56 6.41 -11.06
N LEU A 101 -10.75 7.30 -10.07
CA LEU A 101 -10.59 8.74 -10.26
C LEU A 101 -9.15 9.11 -10.66
N SER A 102 -8.14 8.50 -10.04
CA SER A 102 -6.74 8.75 -10.39
C SER A 102 -6.45 8.41 -11.85
N HIS A 103 -7.02 7.33 -12.39
CA HIS A 103 -6.89 7.00 -13.82
C HIS A 103 -7.51 8.06 -14.73
N VAL A 104 -8.69 8.58 -14.36
CA VAL A 104 -9.35 9.66 -15.12
C VAL A 104 -8.51 10.94 -15.06
N ILE A 105 -8.02 11.34 -13.89
CA ILE A 105 -7.18 12.52 -13.69
C ILE A 105 -5.88 12.40 -14.51
N LEU A 106 -5.20 11.26 -14.44
CA LEU A 106 -3.97 11.03 -15.20
C LEU A 106 -4.20 11.14 -16.71
N LYS A 107 -5.35 10.66 -17.21
CA LYS A 107 -5.75 10.81 -18.61
C LYS A 107 -6.02 12.27 -18.97
N MET A 108 -6.74 13.01 -18.11
CA MET A 108 -7.04 14.44 -18.31
C MET A 108 -5.77 15.30 -18.34
N LEU A 109 -4.81 15.00 -17.46
CA LEU A 109 -3.51 15.68 -17.38
C LEU A 109 -2.51 15.23 -18.47
N LYS A 110 -2.94 14.41 -19.45
CA LYS A 110 -2.13 13.88 -20.56
C LYS A 110 -0.85 13.16 -20.12
N PHE A 111 -0.86 12.53 -18.94
CA PHE A 111 0.26 11.64 -18.56
C PHE A 111 0.27 10.39 -19.45
N LYS A 112 1.47 9.89 -19.78
CA LYS A 112 1.63 8.62 -20.50
C LYS A 112 1.13 7.48 -19.60
N LEU A 113 -0.03 6.89 -19.93
CA LEU A 113 -0.63 5.77 -19.19
C LEU A 113 0.27 4.53 -19.16
N SER A 114 1.18 4.39 -20.12
CA SER A 114 2.20 3.33 -20.16
C SER A 114 3.18 3.37 -18.98
N ASP A 115 3.35 4.51 -18.30
CA ASP A 115 4.14 4.60 -17.07
C ASP A 115 3.41 3.98 -15.85
N PHE A 116 2.11 3.65 -15.97
CA PHE A 116 1.31 3.06 -14.89
C PHE A 116 1.05 1.56 -15.08
N GLU A 117 1.61 0.95 -16.12
CA GLU A 117 1.52 -0.49 -16.34
C GLU A 117 2.39 -1.27 -15.35
N VAL A 118 1.83 -2.36 -14.82
CA VAL A 118 2.49 -3.21 -13.83
C VAL A 118 3.56 -4.06 -14.48
N GLY A 119 4.77 -4.06 -13.91
CA GLY A 119 5.87 -4.94 -14.36
C GLY A 119 6.78 -4.33 -15.43
N ARG A 120 6.45 -3.15 -15.97
CA ARG A 120 7.20 -2.49 -17.04
C ARG A 120 8.28 -1.54 -16.51
N TYR A 121 9.26 -2.09 -15.79
CA TYR A 121 10.41 -1.31 -15.28
C TYR A 121 11.67 -1.48 -16.12
N ASP A 122 11.68 -2.38 -17.10
CA ASP A 122 12.84 -2.54 -17.97
C ASP A 122 12.97 -1.33 -18.90
N ARG A 123 14.16 -0.71 -18.91
CA ARG A 123 14.47 0.40 -19.81
C ARG A 123 14.54 -0.08 -21.25
N SER A 124 14.96 -1.32 -21.50
CA SER A 124 15.10 -1.87 -22.85
C SER A 124 13.76 -2.05 -23.56
N GLU A 125 12.72 -2.53 -22.87
CA GLU A 125 11.36 -2.61 -23.41
C GLU A 125 10.73 -1.23 -23.67
N ARG A 126 11.12 -0.20 -22.90
CA ARG A 126 10.62 1.17 -23.10
C ARG A 126 11.39 1.94 -24.20
N TYR A 127 12.71 1.72 -24.33
CA TYR A 127 13.56 2.40 -25.31
C TYR A 127 13.42 1.80 -26.71
N SER A 128 13.14 0.50 -26.82
CA SER A 128 12.91 -0.19 -28.10
C SER A 128 11.74 0.39 -28.92
N GLN A 129 10.90 1.24 -28.33
CA GLN A 129 9.81 1.93 -29.00
C GLN A 129 10.15 3.39 -29.41
N GLU A 130 11.19 4.02 -28.84
CA GLU A 130 11.57 5.42 -29.12
C GLU A 130 12.92 5.57 -29.84
N ASP A 131 13.87 4.63 -29.72
CA ASP A 131 15.11 4.62 -30.53
C ASP A 131 15.78 3.24 -30.47
N GLY A 132 16.26 2.73 -31.61
CA GLY A 132 16.73 1.35 -31.81
C GLY A 132 18.02 0.94 -31.06
N GLN A 133 18.32 1.50 -29.90
CA GLN A 133 19.53 1.25 -29.12
C GLN A 133 19.22 0.50 -27.82
N LYS A 134 19.86 -0.68 -27.65
CA LYS A 134 19.71 -1.55 -26.47
C LYS A 134 20.37 -0.92 -25.24
N ALA A 135 19.67 -0.02 -24.55
CA ALA A 135 20.06 0.45 -23.23
C ALA A 135 19.65 -0.58 -22.17
N GLY A 136 20.61 -1.34 -21.65
CA GLY A 136 20.40 -2.22 -20.49
C GLY A 136 20.21 -1.39 -19.21
N GLY A 137 19.17 -1.68 -18.41
CA GLY A 137 18.98 -1.06 -17.10
C GLY A 137 17.53 -0.99 -16.64
N VAL A 138 17.33 -0.73 -15.35
CA VAL A 138 16.00 -0.59 -14.74
C VAL A 138 15.62 0.88 -14.69
N ALA A 139 14.41 1.20 -15.10
CA ALA A 139 13.86 2.54 -15.07
C ALA A 139 12.97 2.72 -13.83
N VAL A 140 13.46 3.50 -12.88
CA VAL A 140 12.82 3.71 -11.56
C VAL A 140 11.71 4.78 -11.58
N ALA A 141 11.63 5.62 -12.62
CA ALA A 141 10.65 6.70 -12.67
C ALA A 141 9.16 6.23 -12.59
N PRO A 142 8.72 5.19 -13.33
CA PRO A 142 7.36 4.64 -13.19
C PRO A 142 7.07 4.11 -11.80
N TYR A 143 8.06 3.44 -11.20
CA TYR A 143 7.95 2.92 -9.84
C TYR A 143 7.57 4.03 -8.85
N PHE A 144 8.27 5.16 -8.90
CA PHE A 144 7.98 6.29 -8.02
C PHE A 144 6.63 6.96 -8.36
N LYS A 145 6.27 7.08 -9.64
CA LYS A 145 4.96 7.62 -10.05
C LYS A 145 3.81 6.76 -9.53
N GLN A 146 3.91 5.44 -9.68
CA GLN A 146 2.92 4.47 -9.18
C GLN A 146 2.81 4.53 -7.66
N LEU A 147 3.94 4.56 -6.95
CA LEU A 147 3.97 4.65 -5.50
C LEU A 147 3.38 5.97 -4.98
N MET A 148 3.67 7.08 -5.65
CA MET A 148 3.11 8.38 -5.30
C MET A 148 1.59 8.41 -5.45
N VAL A 149 1.06 7.91 -6.57
CA VAL A 149 -0.40 7.81 -6.76
C VAL A 149 -1.03 6.94 -5.67
N TRP A 150 -0.42 5.80 -5.35
CA TRP A 150 -0.89 4.92 -4.29
C TRP A 150 -0.94 5.63 -2.92
N PHE A 151 0.12 6.34 -2.53
CA PHE A 151 0.13 7.09 -1.27
C PHE A 151 -0.90 8.21 -1.23
N CYS A 152 -1.11 8.93 -2.33
CA CYS A 152 -2.17 9.92 -2.44
C CYS A 152 -3.56 9.30 -2.26
N VAL A 153 -3.82 8.17 -2.92
CA VAL A 153 -5.11 7.44 -2.82
C VAL A 153 -5.36 6.97 -1.39
N VAL A 154 -4.36 6.36 -0.74
CA VAL A 154 -4.48 5.87 0.64
C VAL A 154 -4.68 7.02 1.62
N THR A 155 -3.98 8.15 1.43
CA THR A 155 -4.16 9.35 2.24
C THR A 155 -5.58 9.90 2.09
N ALA A 156 -6.08 10.04 0.86
CA ALA A 156 -7.43 10.52 0.59
C ALA A 156 -8.48 9.60 1.24
N MET A 157 -8.32 8.28 1.10
CA MET A 157 -9.18 7.29 1.77
C MET A 157 -9.21 7.51 3.28
N LYS A 158 -8.04 7.69 3.90
CA LYS A 158 -7.95 7.91 5.35
C LYS A 158 -8.57 9.23 5.81
N LEU A 159 -8.40 10.30 5.04
CA LEU A 159 -9.03 11.59 5.33
C LEU A 159 -10.55 11.50 5.26
N CYS A 160 -11.10 10.77 4.28
CA CYS A 160 -12.54 10.54 4.18
C CYS A 160 -13.08 9.76 5.38
N MET A 161 -12.36 8.73 5.83
CA MET A 161 -12.75 7.95 7.01
C MET A 161 -12.73 8.78 8.28
N LEU A 162 -11.68 9.58 8.48
CA LEU A 162 -11.59 10.50 9.62
C LEU A 162 -12.74 11.53 9.59
N ALA A 163 -13.09 12.05 8.42
CA ALA A 163 -14.19 13.00 8.28
C ALA A 163 -15.56 12.39 8.63
N LEU A 164 -15.76 11.09 8.33
CA LEU A 164 -16.98 10.36 8.71
C LEU A 164 -17.06 10.12 10.22
N ASP A 165 -15.92 9.82 10.85
CA ASP A 165 -15.85 9.54 12.29
C ASP A 165 -15.88 10.83 13.15
N SER A 166 -15.56 11.98 12.56
CA SER A 166 -15.59 13.29 13.24
C SER A 166 -16.98 13.94 13.34
N LYS A 167 -18.03 13.29 12.83
CA LYS A 167 -19.42 13.78 12.86
C LYS A 167 -20.26 12.97 13.81
#